data_AF-A0A381Z7H8-F1
#
_entry.id   AF-A0A381Z7H8-F1
#
_cell.length_a   1.000
_cell.length_b   1.000
_cell.length_c   1.000
_cell.angle_alpha   90.00
_cell.angle_beta   90.00
_cell.angle_gamma   90.00
#
_symmetry.space_group_name_H-M   'P 1'
#
loop_
_entity.id
_entity.type
_entity.pdbx_description
1 polymer ?
#
loop_
_entity_poly.entity_id
_entity_poly.type
_entity_poly.pdbx_seq_one_letter_code
_entity_poly.pdbx_strand_id
1 'polypeptide(L)'
;SVCTTRIQTGVGYPQLSAVIECSDAAHGLGAHIIADGGCTCPGDVAKAFGGGADFVMLGGMFAGHDEGKGKIIKKNGTKFIEFYGSSSDTANEKHYGGLADYRSSEGKNVKLKYRGKIKDTILNILGGLRSSCTYVGAPTLKQLSKCTTFVRVNQQHNDAFGQI
;
A
#
# COMPACT_ATOMS: atom_id res chain seq x y z
N SER A 1 4.16 5.15 1.50
CA SER A 1 5.07 4.13 2.08
C SER A 1 6.01 4.77 3.10
N VAL A 2 6.45 4.02 4.11
CA VAL A 2 7.46 4.42 5.12
C VAL A 2 8.80 3.69 4.94
N CYS A 3 8.96 2.97 3.84
CA CYS A 3 10.22 2.31 3.48
C CYS A 3 11.19 3.30 2.82
N THR A 4 12.46 3.21 3.18
CA THR A 4 13.58 3.95 2.58
C THR A 4 14.64 3.02 1.96
N THR A 5 14.42 1.70 1.93
CA THR A 5 15.34 0.69 1.35
C THR A 5 15.91 1.10 0.00
N ARG A 6 15.07 1.50 -0.97
CA ARG A 6 15.55 1.90 -2.31
C ARG A 6 16.55 3.05 -2.26
N ILE A 7 16.38 3.97 -1.31
CA ILE A 7 17.30 5.11 -1.13
C ILE A 7 18.58 4.62 -0.44
N GLN A 8 18.46 3.76 0.57
CA GLN A 8 19.59 3.29 1.36
C GLN A 8 20.48 2.28 0.63
N THR A 9 19.90 1.43 -0.21
CA THR A 9 20.59 0.28 -0.80
C THR A 9 20.62 0.31 -2.33
N GLY A 10 19.80 1.15 -2.97
CA GLY A 10 19.58 1.12 -4.42
C GLY A 10 18.76 -0.07 -4.91
N VAL A 11 18.38 -1.00 -4.01
CA VAL A 11 17.68 -2.24 -4.37
C VAL A 11 16.16 -2.03 -4.35
N GLY A 12 15.51 -2.47 -5.43
CA GLY A 12 14.06 -2.58 -5.48
C GLY A 12 13.55 -2.84 -6.90
N TYR A 13 12.26 -3.14 -7.00
CA TYR A 13 11.60 -3.41 -8.27
C TYR A 13 10.27 -2.62 -8.37
N PRO A 14 9.91 -2.03 -9.53
CA PRO A 14 8.61 -1.38 -9.69
C PRO A 14 7.44 -2.31 -9.35
N GLN A 15 6.55 -1.89 -8.45
CA GLN A 15 5.61 -2.80 -7.78
C GLN A 15 4.67 -3.52 -8.75
N LEU A 16 4.08 -2.82 -9.72
CA LEU A 16 3.17 -3.44 -10.67
C LEU A 16 3.88 -4.49 -11.54
N SER A 17 5.11 -4.19 -11.98
CA SER A 17 5.93 -5.15 -12.73
C SER A 17 6.28 -6.38 -11.89
N ALA A 18 6.66 -6.18 -10.61
CA ALA A 18 6.95 -7.28 -9.69
C ALA A 18 5.72 -8.18 -9.49
N VAL A 19 4.54 -7.58 -9.30
CA VAL A 19 3.29 -8.32 -9.12
C VAL A 19 2.98 -9.17 -10.36
N ILE A 20 3.07 -8.59 -11.57
CA ILE A 20 2.81 -9.30 -12.82
C ILE A 20 3.77 -10.50 -12.95
N GLU A 21 5.07 -10.25 -12.85
CA GLU A 21 6.11 -11.29 -13.03
C GLU A 21 6.02 -12.40 -11.97
N CYS A 22 5.83 -12.04 -10.69
CA CYS A 22 5.69 -13.02 -9.62
C CYS A 22 4.37 -13.79 -9.69
N SER A 23 3.29 -13.18 -10.18
CA SER A 23 1.99 -13.86 -10.33
C SER A 23 2.07 -14.96 -11.38
N ASP A 24 2.68 -14.68 -12.53
CA ASP A 24 2.88 -15.66 -13.59
C ASP A 24 3.69 -16.86 -13.09
N ALA A 25 4.78 -16.61 -12.36
CA ALA A 25 5.62 -17.65 -11.78
C ALA A 25 4.89 -18.49 -10.71
N ALA A 26 4.18 -17.84 -9.78
CA ALA A 26 3.49 -18.51 -8.68
C ALA A 26 2.29 -19.33 -9.17
N HIS A 27 1.48 -18.77 -10.07
CA HIS A 27 0.29 -19.44 -10.59
C HIS A 27 0.65 -20.65 -11.45
N GLY A 28 1.80 -20.64 -12.15
CA GLY A 28 2.34 -21.81 -12.84
C GLY A 28 2.62 -23.01 -11.92
N LEU A 29 2.81 -22.77 -10.63
CA LEU A 29 3.02 -23.79 -9.60
C LEU A 29 1.78 -24.03 -8.73
N GLY A 30 0.65 -23.37 -9.01
CA GLY A 30 -0.55 -23.40 -8.16
C GLY A 30 -0.38 -22.69 -6.81
N ALA A 31 0.64 -21.85 -6.67
CA ALA A 31 0.84 -21.01 -5.50
C ALA A 31 0.08 -19.68 -5.61
N HIS A 32 0.09 -18.89 -4.54
CA HIS A 32 -0.55 -17.58 -4.47
C HIS A 32 0.45 -16.49 -4.08
N ILE A 33 0.16 -15.25 -4.45
CA ILE A 33 0.99 -14.09 -4.10
C ILE A 33 0.23 -13.01 -3.33
N ILE A 34 0.98 -12.23 -2.55
CA ILE A 34 0.49 -11.04 -1.86
C ILE A 34 1.23 -9.83 -2.42
N ALA A 35 0.51 -8.88 -3.03
CA ALA A 35 1.06 -7.58 -3.38
C ALA A 35 1.21 -6.74 -2.12
N ASP A 36 2.44 -6.62 -1.61
CA ASP A 36 2.74 -5.89 -0.38
C ASP A 36 3.34 -4.50 -0.65
N GLY A 37 2.62 -3.47 -0.23
CA GLY A 37 3.08 -2.09 -0.27
C GLY A 37 2.85 -1.37 -1.60
N GLY A 38 3.17 -0.07 -1.58
CA GLY A 38 3.04 0.80 -2.76
C GLY A 38 1.65 1.37 -3.03
N CYS A 39 0.56 0.70 -2.60
CA CYS A 39 -0.80 1.21 -2.79
C CYS A 39 -1.08 2.46 -1.95
N THR A 40 -1.58 3.53 -2.58
CA THR A 40 -1.97 4.77 -1.90
C THR A 40 -3.43 5.13 -2.11
N CYS A 41 -4.10 4.57 -3.11
CA CYS A 41 -5.52 4.76 -3.38
C CYS A 41 -6.23 3.43 -3.73
N PRO A 42 -7.57 3.36 -3.69
CA PRO A 42 -8.33 2.17 -4.10
C PRO A 42 -8.01 1.69 -5.52
N GLY A 43 -7.68 2.61 -6.43
CA GLY A 43 -7.29 2.29 -7.80
C GLY A 43 -6.01 1.46 -7.87
N ASP A 44 -5.04 1.70 -6.98
CA ASP A 44 -3.80 0.90 -6.94
C ASP A 44 -4.06 -0.53 -6.44
N VAL A 45 -5.01 -0.69 -5.51
CA VAL A 45 -5.48 -2.01 -5.07
C VAL A 45 -6.11 -2.76 -6.23
N ALA A 46 -6.96 -2.09 -7.02
CA ALA A 46 -7.53 -2.68 -8.22
C ALA A 46 -6.46 -3.06 -9.26
N LYS A 47 -5.42 -2.23 -9.46
CA LYS A 47 -4.29 -2.55 -10.33
C LYS A 47 -3.48 -3.74 -9.82
N ALA A 48 -3.29 -3.89 -8.51
CA ALA A 48 -2.59 -5.03 -7.95
C ALA A 48 -3.34 -6.34 -8.27
N PHE A 49 -4.66 -6.37 -8.06
CA PHE A 49 -5.49 -7.52 -8.45
C PHE A 49 -5.53 -7.73 -9.98
N GLY A 50 -5.65 -6.65 -10.75
CA GLY A 50 -5.60 -6.70 -12.22
C GLY A 50 -4.26 -7.21 -12.75
N GLY A 51 -3.17 -6.96 -12.02
CA GLY A 51 -1.83 -7.46 -12.29
C GLY A 51 -1.58 -8.90 -11.83
N GLY A 52 -2.58 -9.60 -11.28
CA GLY A 52 -2.48 -11.01 -10.93
C GLY A 52 -2.27 -11.31 -9.44
N ALA A 53 -2.30 -10.31 -8.55
CA ALA A 53 -2.21 -10.57 -7.12
C ALA A 53 -3.45 -11.33 -6.60
N ASP A 54 -3.26 -12.33 -5.74
CA ASP A 54 -4.36 -13.02 -5.04
C ASP A 54 -4.83 -12.24 -3.81
N PHE A 55 -3.88 -11.55 -3.15
CA PHE A 55 -4.13 -10.71 -1.99
C PHE A 55 -3.34 -9.40 -2.09
N VAL A 56 -3.80 -8.36 -1.39
CA VAL A 56 -3.11 -7.06 -1.30
C VAL A 56 -2.92 -6.69 0.16
N MET A 57 -1.67 -6.44 0.55
CA MET A 57 -1.32 -6.00 1.91
C MET A 57 -1.17 -4.48 1.96
N LEU A 58 -1.81 -3.86 2.96
CA LEU A 58 -1.90 -2.41 3.10
C LEU A 58 -1.40 -1.95 4.46
N GLY A 59 -0.31 -1.18 4.47
CA GLY A 59 0.14 -0.45 5.66
C GLY A 59 -0.42 0.98 5.71
N GLY A 60 0.08 1.85 4.82
CA GLY A 60 -0.21 3.29 4.88
C GLY A 60 -1.67 3.69 4.67
N MET A 61 -2.47 2.87 3.97
CA MET A 61 -3.90 3.12 3.81
C MET A 61 -4.68 2.82 5.09
N PHE A 62 -4.23 1.87 5.92
CA PHE A 62 -4.83 1.52 7.21
C PHE A 62 -4.20 2.25 8.41
N ALA A 63 -3.10 2.97 8.19
CA ALA A 63 -2.52 3.84 9.19
C ALA A 63 -3.36 5.12 9.39
N GLY A 64 -3.30 5.69 10.58
CA GLY A 64 -4.04 6.92 10.93
C GLY A 64 -5.48 6.71 11.41
N HIS A 65 -5.88 5.46 11.67
CA HIS A 65 -7.20 5.10 12.19
C HIS A 65 -7.17 4.71 13.68
N ASP A 66 -8.33 4.72 14.33
CA ASP A 66 -8.51 4.36 15.74
C ASP A 66 -7.97 2.96 16.05
N GLU A 67 -8.23 2.00 15.16
CA GLU A 67 -7.91 0.59 15.32
C GLU A 67 -6.40 0.30 15.24
N GLY A 68 -5.63 1.22 14.63
CA GLY A 68 -4.17 1.10 14.51
C GLY A 68 -3.41 1.33 15.81
N LYS A 69 -4.07 1.82 16.87
CA LYS A 69 -3.50 2.07 18.22
C LYS A 69 -2.20 2.90 18.23
N GLY A 70 -1.95 3.68 17.18
CA GLY A 70 -0.80 4.58 17.10
C GLY A 70 -0.97 5.77 18.06
N LYS A 71 0.15 6.35 18.51
CA LYS A 71 0.13 7.49 19.42
C LYS A 71 -0.54 8.69 18.76
N ILE A 72 -1.62 9.19 19.38
CA ILE A 72 -2.31 10.41 18.92
C ILE A 72 -1.53 11.64 19.40
N ILE A 73 -1.17 12.50 18.46
CA ILE A 73 -0.44 13.74 18.70
C ILE A 73 -1.34 14.90 18.28
N LYS A 74 -1.59 15.86 19.17
CA LYS A 74 -2.28 17.11 18.83
C LYS A 74 -1.25 18.17 18.49
N LYS A 75 -1.34 18.76 17.29
CA LYS A 75 -0.49 19.89 16.86
C LYS A 75 -1.36 20.92 16.14
N ASN A 76 -1.34 22.17 16.60
CA ASN A 76 -2.07 23.29 16.00
C ASN A 76 -3.56 22.98 15.75
N GLY A 77 -4.26 22.44 16.75
CA GLY A 77 -5.67 22.06 16.64
C GLY A 77 -5.96 20.80 15.81
N THR A 78 -4.98 20.26 15.10
CA THR A 78 -5.14 19.06 14.27
C THR A 78 -4.61 17.82 14.98
N LYS A 79 -5.37 16.71 14.89
CA LYS A 79 -4.96 15.39 15.40
C LYS A 79 -4.14 14.66 14.35
N PHE A 80 -3.02 14.11 14.78
CA PHE A 80 -2.15 13.24 14.00
C PHE A 80 -1.98 11.91 14.71
N ILE A 81 -1.66 10.87 13.96
CA ILE A 81 -1.23 9.57 14.48
C ILE A 81 0.18 9.30 13.95
N GLU A 82 1.05 8.85 14.85
CA GLU A 82 2.39 8.38 14.50
C GLU A 82 2.34 7.07 13.72
N PHE A 83 3.09 7.00 12.62
CA PHE A 83 3.22 5.82 11.77
C PHE A 83 4.69 5.66 11.36
N TYR A 84 5.23 4.46 11.52
CA TYR A 84 6.64 4.19 11.25
C TYR A 84 6.86 2.83 10.60
N GLY A 85 7.93 2.72 9.81
CA GLY A 85 8.34 1.46 9.20
C GLY A 85 8.99 0.53 10.22
N SER A 86 8.85 -0.78 10.03
CA SER A 86 9.41 -1.79 10.95
C SER A 86 10.94 -1.78 11.03
N SER A 87 11.62 -1.18 10.05
CA SER A 87 13.08 -0.98 10.03
C SER A 87 13.49 0.48 10.32
N SER A 88 12.61 1.28 10.94
CA SER A 88 12.96 2.64 11.39
C SER A 88 13.68 2.60 12.74
N ASP A 89 14.39 3.68 13.08
CA ASP A 89 15.08 3.79 14.38
C ASP A 89 14.09 3.62 15.54
N THR A 90 12.90 4.19 15.43
CA THR A 90 11.83 4.05 16.43
C THR A 90 11.35 2.61 16.58
N ALA A 91 11.28 1.83 15.50
CA ALA A 91 10.94 0.42 15.60
C ALA A 91 12.08 -0.39 16.24
N ASN A 92 13.33 -0.12 15.83
CA ASN A 92 14.53 -0.77 16.34
C ASN A 92 14.73 -0.52 17.84
N GLU A 93 14.63 0.73 18.29
CA GLU A 93 14.70 1.08 19.71
C GLU A 93 13.57 0.43 20.53
N LYS A 94 12.34 0.47 20.03
CA LYS A 94 11.17 0.03 20.81
C LYS A 94 11.03 -1.48 20.92
N HIS A 95 11.39 -2.21 19.86
CA HIS A 95 11.06 -3.63 19.73
C HIS A 95 12.29 -4.54 19.66
N TYR A 96 13.46 -4.00 19.32
CA TYR A 96 14.65 -4.81 19.01
C TYR A 96 15.89 -4.41 19.83
N GLY A 97 15.75 -3.52 20.82
CA GLY A 97 16.84 -3.12 21.72
C GLY A 97 17.82 -2.11 21.13
N GLY A 98 17.44 -1.43 20.04
CA GLY A 98 18.27 -0.48 19.31
C GLY A 98 18.74 -1.02 17.96
N LEU A 99 19.42 -0.16 17.20
CA LEU A 99 20.04 -0.53 15.92
C LEU A 99 21.50 -0.90 16.16
N ALA A 100 21.95 -2.05 15.67
CA ALA A 100 23.35 -2.43 15.74
C ALA A 100 24.21 -1.50 14.86
N ASP A 101 25.43 -1.18 15.29
CA ASP A 101 26.32 -0.19 14.64
C ASP A 101 26.60 -0.46 13.15
N TYR A 102 26.54 -1.74 12.74
CA TYR A 102 26.77 -2.15 11.35
C TYR A 102 25.50 -2.12 10.48
N ARG A 103 24.33 -1.81 11.03
CA ARG A 103 23.05 -1.76 10.32
C ARG A 103 22.65 -0.32 10.02
N SER A 104 21.99 -0.11 8.88
CA SER A 104 21.35 1.15 8.53
C SER A 104 19.83 1.04 8.67
N SER A 105 19.19 2.15 9.01
CA SER A 105 17.74 2.27 9.11
C SER A 105 17.10 2.41 7.73
N GLU A 106 16.17 1.51 7.43
CA GLU A 106 15.47 1.42 6.14
C GLU A 106 13.98 1.80 6.25
N GLY A 107 13.60 2.42 7.37
CA GLY A 107 12.28 2.94 7.62
C GLY A 107 12.31 4.39 8.06
N LYS A 108 11.24 5.13 7.76
CA LYS A 108 11.02 6.48 8.27
C LYS A 108 9.82 6.55 9.19
N ASN A 109 9.84 7.57 10.05
CA ASN A 109 8.73 7.91 10.93
C ASN A 109 7.97 9.10 10.33
N VAL A 110 6.64 9.00 10.26
CA VAL A 110 5.76 10.05 9.73
C VAL A 110 4.59 10.29 10.68
N LYS A 111 4.03 11.50 10.61
CA LYS A 111 2.80 11.86 11.31
C LYS A 111 1.69 11.95 10.28
N LEU A 112 0.73 11.04 10.36
CA LEU A 112 -0.43 11.03 9.47
C LEU A 112 -1.56 11.81 10.12
N LYS A 113 -2.36 12.51 9.32
CA LYS A 113 -3.61 13.10 9.82
C LYS A 113 -4.49 11.98 10.38
N TYR A 114 -5.16 12.25 11.49
CA TYR A 114 -6.15 11.35 12.05
C TYR A 114 -7.33 11.17 11.07
N ARG A 115 -7.73 9.92 10.84
CA ARG A 115 -8.74 9.53 9.83
C ARG A 115 -10.02 8.93 10.43
N GLY A 116 -10.14 8.84 11.75
CA GLY A 116 -11.30 8.22 12.39
C GLY A 116 -11.28 6.69 12.32
N LYS A 117 -12.46 6.06 12.28
CA LYS A 117 -12.61 4.61 12.23
C LYS A 117 -12.19 4.04 10.87
N ILE A 118 -11.55 2.87 10.88
CA ILE A 118 -11.06 2.22 9.65
C ILE A 118 -12.19 1.73 8.73
N LYS A 119 -13.39 1.52 9.28
CA LYS A 119 -14.56 1.01 8.54
C LYS A 119 -14.82 1.80 7.27
N ASP A 120 -14.75 3.12 7.32
CA ASP A 120 -15.07 3.99 6.19
C ASP A 120 -14.01 3.85 5.07
N THR A 121 -12.74 3.70 5.44
CA THR A 121 -11.65 3.43 4.50
C THR A 121 -11.79 2.06 3.84
N ILE A 122 -12.17 1.03 4.61
CA ILE A 122 -12.43 -0.31 4.05
C ILE A 122 -13.58 -0.25 3.05
N LEU A 123 -14.69 0.40 3.40
CA LEU A 123 -15.84 0.55 2.50
C LEU A 123 -15.46 1.30 1.22
N ASN A 124 -14.62 2.34 1.33
CA ASN A 124 -14.12 3.09 0.18
C ASN A 124 -13.28 2.20 -0.75
N ILE A 125 -12.31 1.44 -0.20
CA ILE A 125 -11.47 0.51 -0.98
C ILE A 125 -12.35 -0.53 -1.68
N LEU A 126 -13.28 -1.16 -0.96
CA LEU A 126 -14.18 -2.16 -1.53
C LEU A 126 -15.12 -1.56 -2.57
N GLY A 127 -15.59 -0.32 -2.39
CA GLY A 127 -16.38 0.41 -3.37
C GLY A 127 -15.61 0.66 -4.67
N GLY A 128 -14.36 1.15 -4.55
CA GLY A 128 -13.47 1.35 -5.70
C GLY A 128 -13.17 0.05 -6.45
N LEU A 129 -12.90 -1.04 -5.72
CA LEU A 129 -12.64 -2.36 -6.31
C LEU A 129 -13.86 -2.90 -7.06
N ARG A 130 -15.06 -2.83 -6.46
CA ARG A 130 -16.31 -3.23 -7.14
C ARG A 130 -16.56 -2.41 -8.39
N SER A 131 -16.34 -1.09 -8.32
CA SER A 131 -16.45 -0.21 -9.49
C SER A 131 -15.48 -0.63 -10.60
N SER A 132 -14.21 -0.88 -10.27
CA SER A 132 -13.23 -1.38 -11.24
C SER A 132 -13.67 -2.69 -11.89
N CYS A 133 -14.22 -3.63 -11.12
CA CYS A 133 -14.76 -4.88 -11.65
C CYS A 133 -15.89 -4.64 -12.67
N THR A 134 -16.79 -3.69 -12.41
CA THR A 134 -17.86 -3.36 -13.36
C THR A 134 -17.33 -2.76 -14.67
N TYR A 135 -16.29 -1.92 -14.62
CA TYR A 135 -15.71 -1.31 -15.82
C TYR A 135 -15.03 -2.30 -16.75
N VAL A 136 -14.36 -3.32 -16.19
CA VAL A 136 -13.67 -4.34 -17.00
C VAL A 136 -14.54 -5.58 -17.27
N GLY A 137 -15.76 -5.62 -16.75
CA GLY A 137 -16.68 -6.75 -16.92
C GLY A 137 -16.32 -8.00 -16.12
N ALA A 138 -15.67 -7.85 -14.96
CA ALA A 138 -15.32 -8.95 -14.07
C ALA A 138 -16.45 -9.21 -13.02
N PRO A 139 -17.23 -10.30 -13.11
CA PRO A 139 -18.30 -10.60 -12.15
C PRO A 139 -17.78 -11.02 -10.77
N THR A 140 -16.52 -11.44 -10.67
CA THR A 140 -15.88 -11.82 -9.40
C THR A 140 -14.44 -11.32 -9.38
N LEU A 141 -13.88 -11.13 -8.19
CA LEU A 141 -12.49 -10.69 -8.04
C LEU A 141 -11.49 -11.66 -8.71
N LYS A 142 -11.80 -12.96 -8.68
CA LYS A 142 -10.99 -14.00 -9.35
C LYS A 142 -10.88 -13.81 -10.87
N GLN A 143 -11.84 -13.13 -11.48
CA GLN A 143 -11.82 -12.84 -12.92
C GLN A 143 -11.17 -11.49 -13.25
N LEU A 144 -10.88 -10.65 -12.25
CA LEU A 144 -10.39 -9.29 -12.47
C LEU A 144 -9.11 -9.28 -13.31
N SER A 145 -8.11 -10.10 -12.97
CA SER A 145 -6.86 -10.19 -13.74
C SER A 145 -7.08 -10.64 -15.19
N LYS A 146 -7.97 -11.61 -15.42
CA LYS A 146 -8.30 -12.13 -16.77
C LYS A 146 -9.03 -11.12 -17.65
N CYS A 147 -9.81 -10.23 -17.04
CA CYS A 147 -10.55 -9.18 -17.74
C CYS A 147 -9.75 -7.87 -17.87
N THR A 148 -8.57 -7.79 -17.26
CA THR A 148 -7.79 -6.54 -17.21
C THR A 148 -6.88 -6.42 -18.42
N THR A 149 -6.95 -5.29 -19.11
CA THR A 149 -5.95 -4.84 -20.08
C THR A 149 -5.37 -3.52 -19.61
N PHE A 150 -4.07 -3.48 -19.33
CA PHE A 150 -3.41 -2.24 -18.93
C PHE A 150 -3.06 -1.37 -20.14
N VAL A 151 -3.30 -0.07 -20.00
CA VAL A 151 -2.83 0.95 -20.94
C VAL A 151 -1.78 1.79 -20.21
N ARG A 152 -0.59 1.93 -20.81
CA ARG A 152 0.47 2.77 -20.25
C ARG A 152 0.08 4.24 -20.41
N VAL A 153 0.25 5.01 -19.34
CA VAL A 153 -0.07 6.43 -19.29
C VAL A 153 1.14 7.23 -18.83
N ASN A 154 1.22 8.49 -19.25
CA ASN A 154 2.21 9.43 -18.72
C ASN A 154 1.79 9.98 -17.34
N GLN A 155 0.48 10.18 -17.13
CA GLN A 155 -0.11 10.61 -15.86
C GLN A 155 -1.34 9.75 -15.54
N GLN A 156 -1.47 9.34 -14.29
CA GLN A 156 -2.54 8.45 -13.81
C GLN A 156 -3.88 9.16 -13.62
N HIS A 157 -3.86 10.44 -13.27
CA HIS A 157 -5.06 11.25 -13.07
C HIS A 157 -4.80 12.68 -13.53
N ASN A 158 -5.89 13.40 -13.80
CA ASN A 158 -5.85 14.79 -14.21
C ASN A 158 -5.93 15.69 -12.96
N ASP A 159 -4.91 16.50 -12.74
CA ASP A 159 -4.79 17.40 -11.59
C ASP A 159 -5.40 18.79 -11.84
N ALA A 160 -6.02 19.02 -13.02
CA ALA A 160 -6.56 20.33 -13.40
C ALA A 160 -7.58 20.89 -12.41
N PHE A 161 -8.31 20.04 -11.69
CA PHE A 161 -9.28 20.43 -10.67
C PHE A 161 -8.84 20.07 -9.25
N GLY A 162 -7.52 19.91 -9.03
CA GLY A 162 -6.91 19.59 -7.75
C GLY A 162 -6.39 18.16 -7.65
N GLN A 163 -5.51 17.92 -6.67
CA GLN A 163 -5.07 16.58 -6.31
C GLN A 163 -6.12 15.91 -5.43
N ILE A 164 -6.49 14.68 -5.80
CA ILE A 164 -7.43 13.81 -5.06
C ILE A 164 -6.73 13.25 -3.81
#